data_AF-A0A3N5UU22-F1
#
_entry.id   AF-A0A3N5UU22-F1
#
_cell.length_a   1.000
_cell.length_b   1.000
_cell.length_c   1.000
_cell.angle_alpha   90.00
_cell.angle_beta   90.00
_cell.angle_gamma   90.00
#
_symmetry.space_group_name_H-M   'P 1'
#
loop_
_entity.id
_entity.type
_entity.pdbx_description
1 polymer ?
#
loop_
_entity_poly.entity_id
_entity_poly.type
_entity_poly.pdbx_seq_one_letter_code
_entity_poly.pdbx_strand_id
1 'polypeptide(L)'
;MTMLFRKTILFALIAALGVASLPFVSASAAEMYDPPVPGQRQISDERLERIWARQLGIYERLGNRFERDEAFIERIQKLIDRAKENGKDVSAVQAALDAFEAALQDAHPIYESAKGIVNSHQGFDEHGKVTDAAKAQETVNAMRGKFKEIKDAMNGTGKALREAIRAFRQANPRPQPTPTAE
;
A
#
# COMPACT_ATOMS: atom_id res chain seq x y z
N MET A 1 -37.55 0.69 -22.44
CA MET A 1 -37.69 1.35 -23.75
C MET A 1 -38.58 2.56 -23.56
N THR A 2 -38.27 3.69 -24.23
CA THR A 2 -38.84 5.07 -24.16
C THR A 2 -38.09 6.03 -23.21
N MET A 3 -37.10 6.77 -23.70
CA MET A 3 -37.13 8.09 -24.40
C MET A 3 -36.79 9.21 -23.39
N LEU A 4 -35.55 9.72 -23.33
CA LEU A 4 -34.96 10.77 -24.18
C LEU A 4 -35.84 12.03 -24.34
N PHE A 5 -35.17 13.17 -24.22
CA PHE A 5 -35.57 14.56 -24.54
C PHE A 5 -36.13 15.44 -23.42
N ARG A 6 -35.23 16.28 -22.86
CA ARG A 6 -35.51 17.71 -22.74
C ARG A 6 -34.35 18.52 -23.30
N LYS A 7 -34.46 18.81 -24.60
CA LYS A 7 -33.84 19.96 -25.27
C LYS A 7 -34.63 21.21 -24.88
N THR A 8 -33.96 22.22 -24.36
CA THR A 8 -34.35 23.64 -24.46
C THR A 8 -33.05 24.46 -24.42
N ILE A 9 -32.53 24.90 -25.59
CA ILE A 9 -32.61 26.30 -26.11
C ILE A 9 -31.52 27.18 -25.44
N LEU A 10 -30.30 27.41 -26.01
CA LEU A 10 -29.92 28.36 -27.10
C LEU A 10 -30.53 29.76 -26.85
N PHE A 11 -29.85 30.90 -26.68
CA PHE A 11 -28.75 31.56 -27.38
C PHE A 11 -28.49 32.87 -26.60
N ALA A 12 -27.25 33.34 -26.50
CA ALA A 12 -26.94 34.77 -26.58
C ALA A 12 -25.43 34.95 -26.80
N LEU A 13 -25.09 35.08 -28.08
CA LEU A 13 -23.77 35.43 -28.59
C LEU A 13 -23.79 36.93 -28.83
N ILE A 14 -22.96 37.70 -28.13
CA ILE A 14 -22.55 39.04 -28.56
C ILE A 14 -21.04 39.13 -28.40
N ALA A 15 -20.39 39.17 -29.56
CA ALA A 15 -19.00 39.53 -29.72
C ALA A 15 -18.84 41.04 -29.52
N ALA A 16 -17.76 41.44 -28.85
CA ALA A 16 -17.13 42.73 -29.07
C ALA A 16 -15.60 42.55 -28.97
N LEU A 17 -14.99 42.78 -30.13
CA LEU A 17 -13.56 42.84 -30.41
C LEU A 17 -12.88 43.98 -29.64
N GLY A 18 -11.61 43.78 -29.28
CA GLY A 18 -10.57 44.79 -29.52
C GLY A 18 -9.61 45.12 -28.38
N VAL A 19 -8.31 45.07 -28.73
CA VAL A 19 -7.15 45.71 -28.09
C VAL A 19 -6.54 44.91 -26.91
N ALA A 20 -5.26 44.53 -26.84
CA ALA A 20 -4.04 44.91 -27.55
C ALA A 20 -3.06 43.73 -27.62
N SER A 21 -2.28 43.69 -28.69
CA SER A 21 -1.01 42.97 -28.77
C SER A 21 -0.02 43.46 -27.71
N LEU A 22 0.40 42.59 -26.81
CA LEU A 22 1.61 42.78 -26.01
C LEU A 22 2.50 41.53 -26.10
N PRO A 23 3.83 41.73 -26.16
CA PRO A 23 4.79 40.73 -26.65
C PRO A 23 4.97 39.60 -25.64
N PHE A 24 5.02 38.37 -26.15
CA PHE A 24 5.61 37.24 -25.45
C PHE A 24 7.09 37.54 -25.21
N VAL A 25 7.42 37.99 -24.00
CA VAL A 25 8.79 37.95 -23.49
C VAL A 25 8.94 36.62 -22.77
N SER A 26 9.58 35.66 -23.44
CA SER A 26 10.15 34.49 -22.79
C SER A 26 11.30 34.98 -21.91
N ALA A 27 11.01 35.30 -20.65
CA ALA A 27 12.04 35.52 -19.66
C ALA A 27 12.60 34.16 -19.25
N SER A 28 13.74 33.78 -19.82
CA SER A 28 14.66 32.85 -19.16
C SER A 28 15.20 33.56 -17.94
N ALA A 29 14.47 33.48 -16.83
CA ALA A 29 14.99 33.88 -15.53
C ALA A 29 16.13 32.90 -15.19
N ALA A 30 17.35 33.43 -15.23
CA ALA A 30 18.49 32.83 -14.57
C ALA A 30 18.05 32.36 -13.17
N GLU A 31 18.44 31.15 -12.80
CA GLU A 31 18.31 30.53 -11.49
C GLU A 31 18.70 31.52 -10.39
N MET A 32 17.74 32.34 -9.96
CA MET A 32 17.79 33.03 -8.69
C MET A 32 17.56 31.95 -7.66
N TYR A 33 18.62 31.69 -6.90
CA TYR A 33 18.62 30.97 -5.65
C TYR A 33 17.39 31.39 -4.83
N ASP A 34 16.35 30.57 -4.85
CA ASP A 34 15.16 30.81 -4.05
C ASP A 34 15.61 30.61 -2.58
N PRO A 35 15.58 31.65 -1.73
CA PRO A 35 15.99 31.49 -0.35
C PRO A 35 15.07 30.45 0.32
N PRO A 36 15.61 29.50 1.10
CA PRO A 36 14.81 28.43 1.68
C PRO A 36 13.69 29.02 2.54
N VAL A 37 12.45 28.61 2.26
CA VAL A 37 11.25 29.00 3.01
C VAL A 37 11.48 28.70 4.50
N PRO A 38 11.52 29.72 5.38
CA PRO A 38 11.78 29.49 6.81
C PRO A 38 10.59 28.77 7.44
N GLY A 39 10.76 27.50 7.81
CA GLY A 39 9.77 26.77 8.61
C GLY A 39 9.58 25.29 8.28
N GLN A 40 10.03 24.81 7.12
CA GLN A 40 10.13 23.36 6.89
C GLN A 40 11.44 22.87 7.49
N ARG A 41 11.39 22.07 8.56
CA ARG A 41 12.56 21.28 8.96
C ARG A 41 12.91 20.37 7.78
N GLN A 42 13.88 20.77 6.98
CA GLN A 42 14.45 19.91 5.95
C GLN A 42 14.94 18.63 6.62
N ILE A 43 14.47 17.49 6.12
CA ILE A 43 14.97 16.20 6.56
C ILE A 43 16.41 16.13 6.05
N SER A 44 17.36 15.81 6.93
CA SER A 44 18.74 15.62 6.48
C SER A 44 18.85 14.45 5.52
N ASP A 45 19.80 14.53 4.60
CA ASP A 45 20.07 13.47 3.61
C ASP A 45 20.28 12.12 4.29
N GLU A 46 21.12 12.06 5.33
CA GLU A 46 21.34 10.86 6.15
C GLU A 46 20.05 10.23 6.70
N ARG A 47 19.06 11.07 7.00
CA ARG A 47 17.76 10.61 7.48
C ARG A 47 16.89 10.11 6.32
N LEU A 48 16.94 10.75 5.15
CA LEU A 48 16.28 10.25 3.94
C LEU A 48 16.84 8.89 3.53
N GLU A 49 18.16 8.72 3.49
CA GLU A 49 18.84 7.44 3.20
C GLU A 49 18.36 6.33 4.13
N ARG A 50 18.33 6.61 5.45
CA ARG A 50 17.88 5.65 6.46
C ARG A 50 16.41 5.26 6.29
N ILE A 51 15.56 6.24 5.95
CA ILE A 51 14.15 5.96 5.72
C ILE A 51 14.01 5.10 4.46
N TRP A 52 14.70 5.45 3.38
CA TRP A 52 14.64 4.71 2.12
C TRP A 52 15.11 3.25 2.31
N ALA A 53 16.25 3.02 2.94
CA ALA A 53 16.74 1.68 3.25
C ALA A 53 15.73 0.88 4.09
N ARG A 54 15.08 1.51 5.07
CA ARG A 54 14.01 0.86 5.85
C ARG A 54 12.80 0.52 4.98
N GLN A 55 12.43 1.39 4.05
CA GLN A 55 11.30 1.18 3.15
C GLN A 55 11.57 0.03 2.19
N LEU A 56 12.76 -0.06 1.60
CA LEU A 56 13.19 -1.21 0.79
C LEU A 56 13.06 -2.52 1.58
N GLY A 57 13.57 -2.56 2.82
CA GLY A 57 13.42 -3.75 3.67
C GLY A 57 11.96 -4.06 4.04
N ILE A 58 11.06 -3.07 4.11
CA ILE A 58 9.61 -3.33 4.27
C ILE A 58 9.05 -3.94 2.98
N TYR A 59 9.38 -3.36 1.83
CA TYR A 59 8.93 -3.82 0.52
C TYR A 59 9.35 -5.28 0.26
N GLU A 60 10.61 -5.63 0.49
CA GLU A 60 11.10 -7.01 0.38
C GLU A 60 10.34 -7.97 1.31
N ARG A 61 10.11 -7.57 2.56
CA ARG A 61 9.34 -8.38 3.51
C ARG A 61 7.87 -8.55 3.10
N LEU A 62 7.30 -7.58 2.38
CA LEU A 62 5.95 -7.71 1.83
C LEU A 62 5.96 -8.68 0.64
N GLY A 63 6.93 -8.57 -0.27
CA GLY A 63 7.11 -9.52 -1.38
C GLY A 63 7.23 -10.96 -0.88
N ASN A 64 8.14 -11.20 0.07
CA ASN A 64 8.31 -12.52 0.69
C ASN A 64 7.05 -13.03 1.41
N ARG A 65 6.10 -12.16 1.78
CA ARG A 65 4.83 -12.59 2.38
C ARG A 65 3.80 -12.95 1.32
N PHE A 66 3.70 -12.17 0.25
CA PHE A 66 2.86 -12.48 -0.90
C PHE A 66 3.33 -13.78 -1.58
N GLU A 67 4.63 -14.01 -1.75
CA GLU A 67 5.14 -15.28 -2.29
C GLU A 67 4.81 -16.52 -1.43
N ARG A 68 4.47 -16.31 -0.15
CA ARG A 68 4.24 -17.38 0.83
C ARG A 68 2.79 -17.48 1.28
N ASP A 69 1.90 -16.63 0.76
CA ASP A 69 0.54 -16.55 1.24
C ASP A 69 -0.29 -17.78 0.86
N GLU A 70 -0.16 -18.29 -0.36
CA GLU A 70 -0.82 -19.52 -0.83
C GLU A 70 -0.49 -20.71 0.09
N ALA A 71 0.81 -20.93 0.37
CA ALA A 71 1.26 -21.98 1.27
C ALA A 71 0.82 -21.75 2.73
N PHE A 72 0.55 -20.51 3.13
CA PHE A 72 0.00 -20.20 4.45
C PHE A 72 -1.51 -20.47 4.51
N ILE A 73 -2.27 -20.04 3.50
CA ILE A 73 -3.69 -20.29 3.30
C ILE A 73 -3.96 -21.80 3.30
N GLU A 74 -3.23 -22.56 2.48
CA GLU A 74 -3.40 -24.01 2.36
C GLU A 74 -3.20 -24.71 3.71
N ARG A 75 -2.20 -24.27 4.50
CA ARG A 75 -1.97 -24.83 5.85
C ARG A 75 -3.11 -24.53 6.81
N ILE A 76 -3.74 -23.37 6.70
CA ILE A 76 -4.90 -23.04 7.54
C ILE A 76 -6.12 -23.83 7.07
N GLN A 77 -6.34 -23.96 5.76
CA GLN A 77 -7.44 -24.77 5.23
C GLN A 77 -7.32 -26.23 5.70
N LYS A 78 -6.12 -26.83 5.63
CA LYS A 78 -5.86 -28.17 6.20
C LYS A 78 -6.15 -28.28 7.69
N LEU A 79 -5.93 -27.20 8.46
CA LEU A 79 -6.28 -27.15 9.88
C LEU A 79 -7.81 -27.14 10.05
N ILE A 80 -8.51 -26.34 9.27
CA ILE A 80 -9.97 -26.23 9.28
C ILE A 80 -10.60 -27.58 8.91
N ASP A 81 -10.14 -28.22 7.84
CA ASP A 81 -10.68 -29.49 7.35
C ASP A 81 -10.57 -30.58 8.42
N ARG A 82 -9.37 -30.75 8.99
CA ARG A 82 -9.14 -31.70 10.09
C ARG A 82 -9.99 -31.38 11.30
N ALA A 83 -10.13 -30.11 11.65
CA ALA A 83 -10.95 -29.71 12.80
C ALA A 83 -12.43 -30.03 12.57
N LYS A 84 -12.93 -29.79 11.36
CA LYS A 84 -14.30 -30.09 10.93
C LYS A 84 -14.58 -31.60 10.94
N GLU A 85 -13.64 -32.42 10.47
CA GLU A 85 -13.72 -33.90 10.57
C GLU A 85 -13.84 -34.38 12.02
N ASN A 86 -13.21 -33.67 12.96
CA ASN A 86 -13.30 -33.94 14.40
C ASN A 86 -14.52 -33.28 15.07
N GLY A 87 -15.50 -32.78 14.30
CA GLY A 87 -16.72 -32.17 14.80
C GLY A 87 -16.52 -30.82 15.52
N LYS A 88 -15.39 -30.15 15.31
CA LYS A 88 -15.10 -28.85 15.94
C LYS A 88 -15.71 -27.71 15.14
N ASP A 89 -16.18 -26.68 15.83
CA ASP A 89 -16.61 -25.44 15.18
C ASP A 89 -15.39 -24.67 14.67
N VAL A 90 -15.38 -24.43 13.35
CA VAL A 90 -14.33 -23.75 12.60
C VAL A 90 -14.83 -22.48 11.92
N SER A 91 -16.11 -22.12 12.12
CA SER A 91 -16.78 -21.01 11.42
C SER A 91 -16.00 -19.70 11.51
N ALA A 92 -15.54 -19.32 12.70
CA ALA A 92 -14.77 -18.10 12.92
C ALA A 92 -13.40 -18.12 12.22
N VAL A 93 -12.74 -19.28 12.15
CA VAL A 93 -11.43 -19.41 11.49
C VAL A 93 -11.60 -19.34 9.97
N GLN A 94 -12.61 -20.01 9.42
CA GLN A 94 -12.92 -19.94 7.98
C GLN A 94 -13.29 -18.52 7.57
N ALA A 95 -14.20 -17.85 8.29
CA ALA A 95 -14.59 -16.49 7.96
C ALA A 95 -13.40 -15.51 8.00
N ALA A 96 -12.47 -15.69 8.95
CA ALA A 96 -11.26 -14.87 9.02
C ALA A 96 -10.24 -15.20 7.91
N LEU A 97 -10.21 -16.45 7.44
CA LEU A 97 -9.37 -16.87 6.31
C LEU A 97 -9.92 -16.27 5.01
N ASP A 98 -11.21 -16.40 4.76
CA ASP A 98 -11.87 -15.84 3.56
C ASP A 98 -11.67 -14.32 3.49
N ALA A 99 -11.83 -13.62 4.61
CA ALA A 99 -11.58 -12.17 4.68
C ALA A 99 -10.10 -11.81 4.44
N PHE A 100 -9.17 -12.66 4.89
CA PHE A 100 -7.74 -12.47 4.64
C PHE A 100 -7.38 -12.68 3.17
N GLU A 101 -7.94 -13.71 2.51
CA GLU A 101 -7.76 -13.97 1.09
C GLU A 101 -8.28 -12.83 0.22
N ALA A 102 -9.49 -12.33 0.48
CA ALA A 102 -10.03 -11.18 -0.23
C ALA A 102 -9.13 -9.94 -0.08
N ALA A 103 -8.64 -9.68 1.14
CA ALA A 103 -7.76 -8.56 1.39
C ALA A 103 -6.38 -8.69 0.70
N LEU A 104 -5.88 -9.92 0.50
CA LEU A 104 -4.67 -10.16 -0.29
C LEU A 104 -4.89 -9.83 -1.76
N GLN A 105 -6.04 -10.22 -2.33
CA GLN A 105 -6.39 -9.89 -3.73
C GLN A 105 -6.44 -8.37 -3.96
N ASP A 106 -6.94 -7.61 -2.98
CA ASP A 106 -6.96 -6.14 -3.03
C ASP A 106 -5.56 -5.52 -2.84
N ALA A 107 -4.74 -6.08 -1.95
CA ALA A 107 -3.45 -5.51 -1.59
C ALA A 107 -2.32 -5.82 -2.59
N HIS A 108 -2.36 -6.98 -3.25
CA HIS A 108 -1.33 -7.42 -4.19
C HIS A 108 -1.07 -6.44 -5.36
N PRO A 109 -2.08 -5.94 -6.10
CA PRO A 109 -1.83 -4.97 -7.17
C PRO A 109 -1.22 -3.65 -6.67
N ILE A 110 -1.52 -3.26 -5.42
CA ILE A 110 -0.93 -2.05 -4.81
C ILE A 110 0.56 -2.27 -4.53
N TYR A 111 0.93 -3.46 -4.03
CA TYR A 111 2.33 -3.86 -3.86
C TYR A 111 3.09 -3.85 -5.19
N GLU A 112 2.53 -4.45 -6.24
CA GLU A 112 3.15 -4.45 -7.58
C GLU A 112 3.32 -3.03 -8.13
N SER A 113 2.36 -2.13 -7.87
CA SER A 113 2.47 -0.72 -8.29
C SER A 113 3.65 0.02 -7.63
N ALA A 114 4.09 -0.41 -6.44
CA ALA A 114 5.22 0.20 -5.74
C ALA A 114 6.57 -0.14 -6.40
N LYS A 115 6.63 -1.18 -7.25
CA LYS A 115 7.84 -1.57 -8.00
C LYS A 115 8.38 -0.43 -8.86
N GLY A 116 7.51 0.40 -9.43
CA GLY A 116 7.93 1.57 -10.21
C GLY A 116 8.70 2.61 -9.37
N ILE A 117 8.33 2.77 -8.09
CA ILE A 117 9.02 3.67 -7.16
C ILE A 117 10.39 3.08 -6.79
N VAL A 118 10.45 1.76 -6.51
CA VAL A 118 11.70 1.07 -6.19
C VAL A 118 12.69 1.15 -7.36
N ASN A 119 12.23 0.86 -8.57
CA ASN A 119 13.09 0.80 -9.77
C ASN A 119 13.57 2.17 -10.25
N SER A 120 12.85 3.24 -9.93
CA SER A 120 13.24 4.59 -10.32
C SER A 120 14.06 5.31 -9.26
N HIS A 121 13.87 4.97 -7.97
CA HIS A 121 14.65 5.42 -6.81
C HIS A 121 15.06 6.90 -6.89
N GLN A 122 14.15 7.76 -7.35
CA GLN A 122 14.52 9.13 -7.75
C GLN A 122 15.08 9.90 -6.56
N GLY A 123 16.20 10.59 -6.80
CA GLY A 123 16.95 11.32 -5.79
C GLY A 123 17.87 10.46 -4.94
N PHE A 124 17.96 9.16 -5.22
CA PHE A 124 18.97 8.25 -4.68
C PHE A 124 19.87 7.72 -5.79
N ASP A 125 21.12 7.39 -5.46
CA ASP A 125 21.97 6.57 -6.33
C ASP A 125 21.75 5.06 -6.11
N GLU A 126 22.52 4.24 -6.82
CA GLU A 126 22.49 2.77 -6.72
C GLU A 126 22.91 2.24 -5.33
N HIS A 127 23.59 3.06 -4.53
CA HIS A 127 23.98 2.75 -3.15
C HIS A 127 22.98 3.28 -2.12
N GLY A 128 21.87 3.89 -2.57
CA GLY A 128 20.87 4.49 -1.71
C GLY A 128 21.30 5.81 -1.07
N LYS A 129 22.32 6.48 -1.62
CA LYS A 129 22.78 7.82 -1.19
C LYS A 129 21.99 8.91 -1.87
N VAL A 130 21.71 9.99 -1.15
CA VAL A 130 20.93 11.11 -1.70
C VAL A 130 21.77 11.86 -2.73
N THR A 131 21.23 11.98 -3.94
CA THR A 131 21.78 12.80 -5.04
C THR A 131 20.94 14.04 -5.32
N ASP A 132 19.66 14.00 -4.96
CA ASP A 132 18.71 15.10 -5.04
C ASP A 132 17.73 14.99 -3.87
N ALA A 133 17.90 15.85 -2.86
CA ALA A 133 17.13 15.78 -1.62
C ALA A 133 15.63 16.01 -1.82
N ALA A 134 15.23 16.86 -2.77
CA ALA A 134 13.83 17.13 -3.06
C ALA A 134 13.15 15.91 -3.68
N LYS A 135 13.79 15.30 -4.69
CA LYS A 135 13.28 14.06 -5.29
C LYS A 135 13.32 12.88 -4.31
N ALA A 136 14.35 12.78 -3.48
CA ALA A 136 14.46 11.75 -2.45
C ALA A 136 13.30 11.83 -1.44
N GLN A 137 12.95 13.05 -1.02
CA GLN A 137 11.80 13.31 -0.15
C GLN A 137 10.49 12.88 -0.81
N GLU A 138 10.27 13.20 -2.08
CA GLU A 138 9.10 12.78 -2.86
C GLU A 138 9.00 11.26 -2.98
N THR A 139 10.10 10.59 -3.34
CA THR A 139 10.21 9.13 -3.44
C THR A 139 9.84 8.45 -2.12
N VAL A 140 10.40 8.93 -1.00
CA VAL A 140 10.10 8.41 0.34
C VAL A 140 8.62 8.59 0.69
N ASN A 141 8.03 9.73 0.35
CA ASN A 141 6.62 10.02 0.60
C ASN A 141 5.70 9.15 -0.26
N ALA A 142 6.01 8.98 -1.54
CA ALA A 142 5.26 8.12 -2.45
C ALA A 142 5.26 6.66 -1.97
N MET A 143 6.41 6.14 -1.59
CA MET A 143 6.54 4.79 -1.02
C MET A 143 5.77 4.64 0.29
N ARG A 144 5.77 5.67 1.15
CA ARG A 144 4.95 5.68 2.37
C ARG A 144 3.45 5.64 2.05
N GLY A 145 3.02 6.36 1.02
CA GLY A 145 1.65 6.32 0.50
C GLY A 145 1.24 4.90 0.14
N LYS A 146 2.09 4.20 -0.64
CA LYS A 146 1.86 2.79 -1.01
C LYS A 146 1.77 1.85 0.19
N PHE A 147 2.64 1.98 1.17
CA PHE A 147 2.52 1.16 2.39
C PHE A 147 1.25 1.43 3.19
N LYS A 148 0.76 2.67 3.18
CA LYS A 148 -0.52 3.00 3.80
C LYS A 148 -1.68 2.38 3.03
N GLU A 149 -1.69 2.50 1.70
CA GLU A 149 -2.70 1.87 0.83
C GLU A 149 -2.74 0.34 1.05
N ILE A 150 -1.58 -0.34 1.06
CA ILE A 150 -1.49 -1.77 1.34
C ILE A 150 -2.05 -2.09 2.72
N LYS A 151 -1.67 -1.34 3.74
CA LYS A 151 -2.15 -1.55 5.11
C LYS A 151 -3.67 -1.36 5.20
N ASP A 152 -4.22 -0.37 4.50
CA ASP A 152 -5.64 -0.06 4.49
C ASP A 152 -6.42 -1.14 3.72
N ALA A 153 -5.91 -1.62 2.58
CA ALA A 153 -6.46 -2.77 1.85
C ALA A 153 -6.44 -4.06 2.68
N MET A 154 -5.33 -4.32 3.38
CA MET A 154 -5.23 -5.46 4.30
C MET A 154 -6.18 -5.37 5.50
N ASN A 155 -6.68 -4.17 5.84
CA ASN A 155 -7.67 -3.87 6.87
C ASN A 155 -7.58 -4.68 8.20
N GLY A 156 -6.36 -5.05 8.61
CA GLY A 156 -6.15 -5.88 9.81
C GLY A 156 -6.59 -7.35 9.71
N THR A 157 -7.03 -7.84 8.53
CA THR A 157 -7.51 -9.23 8.33
C THR A 157 -6.46 -10.27 8.73
N GLY A 158 -5.18 -10.01 8.44
CA GLY A 158 -4.09 -10.88 8.86
C GLY A 158 -3.88 -10.94 10.39
N LYS A 159 -4.29 -9.91 11.14
CA LYS A 159 -4.33 -9.96 12.61
C LYS A 159 -5.56 -10.75 13.07
N ALA A 160 -6.73 -10.47 12.50
CA ALA A 160 -7.98 -11.16 12.81
C ALA A 160 -7.86 -12.67 12.60
N LEU A 161 -7.24 -13.12 11.51
CA LEU A 161 -6.98 -14.54 11.24
C LEU A 161 -6.10 -15.19 12.32
N ARG A 162 -5.03 -14.51 12.76
CA ARG A 162 -4.19 -15.03 13.85
C ARG A 162 -4.94 -15.12 15.18
N GLU A 163 -5.80 -14.15 15.45
CA GLU A 163 -6.64 -14.13 16.65
C GLU A 163 -7.70 -15.23 16.61
N ALA A 164 -8.35 -15.45 15.47
CA ALA A 164 -9.30 -16.54 15.26
C ALA A 164 -8.63 -17.92 15.45
N ILE A 165 -7.44 -18.13 14.86
CA ILE A 165 -6.67 -19.37 15.05
C ILE A 165 -6.27 -19.55 16.52
N ARG A 166 -5.88 -18.47 17.21
CA ARG A 166 -5.52 -18.53 18.63
C ARG A 166 -6.73 -18.91 19.48
N ALA A 167 -7.87 -18.26 19.28
CA ALA A 167 -9.11 -18.55 19.99
C ALA A 167 -9.57 -19.99 19.75
N PHE A 168 -9.53 -20.45 18.50
CA PHE A 168 -9.82 -21.84 18.14
C PHE A 168 -8.94 -22.84 18.90
N ARG A 169 -7.62 -22.58 18.99
CA ARG A 169 -6.68 -23.44 19.72
C ARG A 169 -6.89 -23.42 21.23
N GLN A 170 -7.31 -22.28 21.79
CA GLN A 170 -7.63 -22.17 23.22
C GLN A 170 -8.91 -22.94 23.56
N ALA A 171 -9.93 -22.87 22.71
CA ALA A 171 -11.16 -23.64 22.85
C ALA A 171 -10.96 -25.15 22.61
N ASN A 172 -9.91 -25.52 21.86
CA ASN A 172 -9.61 -26.90 21.49
C ASN A 172 -8.18 -27.30 21.87
N PRO A 173 -7.88 -27.43 23.19
CA PRO A 173 -6.56 -27.81 23.65
C PRO A 173 -6.14 -29.16 23.08
N ARG A 174 -4.84 -29.30 22.81
CA ARG A 174 -4.29 -30.59 22.37
C ARG A 174 -4.33 -31.57 23.55
N PRO A 175 -4.66 -32.85 23.31
CA PRO A 175 -4.49 -33.87 24.34
C PRO A 175 -3.05 -33.83 24.84
N GLN A 176 -2.84 -33.79 26.16
CA GLN A 176 -1.49 -33.93 26.69
C GLN A 176 -1.01 -35.36 26.44
N PRO A 177 0.27 -35.56 26.07
CA PRO A 177 0.81 -36.91 26.02
C PRO A 177 0.72 -37.52 27.42
N THR A 178 0.04 -38.66 27.53
CA THR A 178 -0.02 -39.43 28.78
C THR A 178 1.41 -39.78 29.19
N PRO A 179 1.84 -39.51 30.45
CA PRO A 179 3.14 -39.95 30.91
C PRO A 179 3.23 -41.47 30.77
N THR A 180 4.20 -41.96 30.00
CA THR A 180 4.52 -43.38 29.95
C THR A 180 4.96 -43.77 31.37
N ALA A 181 4.21 -44.64 32.04
CA ALA A 181 4.67 -45.24 33.29
C ALA A 181 5.87 -46.13 32.95
N GLU A 182 7.02 -45.82 33.55
CA GLU A 182 8.23 -46.67 33.53
C GLU A 182 8.03 -47.96 34.34
#